data_AF-C4A044-F1
#
_entry.id   AF-C4A044-F1
#
_cell.length_a   1.000
_cell.length_b   1.000
_cell.length_c   1.000
_cell.angle_alpha   90.00
_cell.angle_beta   90.00
_cell.angle_gamma   90.00
#
_symmetry.space_group_name_H-M   'P 1'
#
loop_
_entity.id
_entity.type
_entity.pdbx_description
1 polymer ?
#
loop_
_entity_poly.entity_id
_entity_poly.type
_entity_poly.pdbx_seq_one_letter_code
_entity_poly.pdbx_strand_id
1 'polypeptide(L)'
;MFRKVVINLCLCAKHYSEHGQLSTALTCVTLFQALYVADALWFEDAILTTNDITTEGFGFMLAFGDLAWVPFTYTLQGRYLVDHPEHDLTNVQAALIVLLNLLGFWIFRASNSQKNAFRRNPYDPKLQGLESIPTNVTNKSLLVSGWWGLVRHPNYLGDLIMALAWCLPC
;
A
#
# COMPACT_ATOMS: atom_id res chain seq x y z
N MET A 1 3.81 -8.54 -8.64
CA MET A 1 3.50 -7.11 -8.40
C MET A 1 3.08 -6.31 -9.65
N PHE A 2 3.86 -6.29 -10.75
CA PHE A 2 3.56 -5.48 -11.95
C PHE A 2 2.25 -5.81 -12.69
N ARG A 3 1.82 -7.07 -12.68
CA ARG A 3 0.67 -7.55 -13.47
C ARG A 3 -0.61 -6.75 -13.20
N LYS A 4 -0.89 -6.38 -11.95
CA LYS A 4 -2.10 -5.60 -11.60
C LYS A 4 -2.10 -4.20 -12.24
N VAL A 5 -0.94 -3.54 -12.30
CA VAL A 5 -0.81 -2.20 -12.90
C VAL A 5 -1.06 -2.29 -14.40
N VAL A 6 -0.48 -3.31 -15.06
CA VAL A 6 -0.71 -3.56 -16.50
C VAL A 6 -2.20 -3.82 -16.77
N ILE A 7 -2.86 -4.65 -15.97
CA ILE A 7 -4.30 -4.91 -16.11
C ILE A 7 -5.10 -3.61 -15.96
N ASN A 8 -4.84 -2.79 -14.94
CA ASN A 8 -5.53 -1.50 -14.77
C ASN A 8 -5.29 -0.54 -15.94
N LEU A 9 -4.07 -0.48 -16.49
CA LEU A 9 -3.80 0.33 -17.69
C LEU A 9 -4.59 -0.18 -18.90
N CYS A 10 -4.72 -1.49 -19.08
CA CYS A 10 -5.58 -2.07 -20.11
C CYS A 10 -7.06 -1.71 -19.90
N LEU A 11 -7.53 -1.69 -18.65
CA LEU A 11 -8.90 -1.29 -18.31
C LEU A 11 -9.14 0.20 -18.59
N CYS A 12 -8.18 1.08 -18.27
CA CYS A 12 -8.20 2.49 -18.67
C CYS A 12 -8.29 2.66 -20.19
N ALA A 13 -7.45 1.93 -20.94
CA ALA A 13 -7.44 1.98 -22.40
C ALA A 13 -8.76 1.48 -23.00
N LYS A 14 -9.35 0.43 -22.42
CA LYS A 14 -10.67 -0.07 -22.82
C LYS A 14 -11.75 0.99 -22.60
N HIS A 15 -11.83 1.57 -21.41
CA HIS A 15 -12.83 2.59 -21.09
C HIS A 15 -12.73 3.80 -22.03
N TYR A 16 -11.49 4.26 -22.29
CA TYR A 16 -11.23 5.35 -23.23
C TYR A 16 -11.65 5.02 -24.66
N SER A 17 -11.40 3.79 -25.13
CA SER A 17 -11.82 3.35 -26.46
C SER A 17 -13.34 3.29 -26.63
N GLU A 18 -14.09 2.99 -25.58
CA GLU A 18 -15.55 2.86 -25.63
C GLU A 18 -16.29 4.20 -25.46
N HIS A 19 -15.76 5.10 -24.61
CA HIS A 19 -16.44 6.34 -24.22
C HIS A 19 -15.76 7.62 -24.76
N GLY A 20 -14.57 7.51 -25.33
CA GLY A 20 -13.77 8.65 -25.81
C GLY A 20 -13.23 9.57 -24.70
N GLN A 21 -13.44 9.21 -23.44
CA GLN A 21 -13.02 9.95 -22.25
C GLN A 21 -12.51 8.98 -21.18
N LEU A 22 -11.67 9.48 -20.26
CA LEU A 22 -11.14 8.68 -19.17
C LEU A 22 -11.87 9.03 -17.87
N SER A 23 -12.44 8.03 -17.21
CA SER A 23 -13.07 8.21 -15.91
C SER A 23 -12.06 8.71 -14.87
N THR A 24 -12.49 9.68 -14.07
CA THR A 24 -11.72 10.22 -12.94
C THR A 24 -11.50 9.14 -11.89
N ALA A 25 -12.55 8.37 -11.57
CA ALA A 25 -12.50 7.24 -10.64
C ALA A 25 -11.45 6.20 -11.04
N LEU A 26 -11.49 5.76 -12.30
CA LEU A 26 -10.59 4.74 -12.83
C LEU A 26 -9.12 5.22 -12.85
N THR A 27 -8.92 6.51 -13.15
CA THR A 27 -7.61 7.15 -13.10
C THR A 27 -7.06 7.19 -11.68
N CYS A 28 -7.87 7.58 -10.69
CA CYS A 28 -7.47 7.59 -9.28
C CYS A 28 -7.04 6.21 -8.80
N VAL A 29 -7.86 5.17 -9.01
CA VAL A 29 -7.54 3.78 -8.63
C VAL A 29 -6.23 3.33 -9.26
N THR A 30 -6.06 3.57 -10.55
CA THR A 30 -4.85 3.17 -11.29
C THR A 30 -3.61 3.86 -10.75
N LEU A 31 -3.68 5.18 -10.50
CA LEU A 31 -2.56 5.95 -9.96
C LEU A 31 -2.20 5.52 -8.53
N PHE A 32 -3.20 5.33 -7.65
CA PHE A 32 -2.92 4.90 -6.27
C PHE A 32 -2.25 3.54 -6.22
N GLN A 33 -2.73 2.58 -7.01
CA GLN A 33 -2.14 1.25 -7.07
C GLN A 33 -0.77 1.26 -7.73
N ALA A 34 -0.54 2.11 -8.74
CA ALA A 34 0.77 2.29 -9.36
C ALA A 34 1.79 2.89 -8.38
N LEU A 35 1.38 3.92 -7.62
CA LEU A 35 2.20 4.52 -6.56
C LEU A 35 2.57 3.50 -5.48
N TYR A 36 1.62 2.68 -5.05
CA TYR A 36 1.88 1.62 -4.07
C TYR A 36 2.89 0.58 -4.59
N VAL A 37 2.78 0.20 -5.86
CA VAL A 37 3.77 -0.72 -6.48
C VAL A 37 5.13 -0.06 -6.61
N ALA A 38 5.19 1.20 -7.02
CA ALA A 38 6.44 1.94 -7.13
C ALA A 38 7.13 2.08 -5.77
N ASP A 39 6.39 2.39 -4.71
CA ASP A 39 6.91 2.47 -3.34
C ASP A 39 7.46 1.13 -2.86
N ALA A 40 6.74 0.03 -3.10
CA ALA A 40 7.22 -1.30 -2.72
C ALA A 40 8.51 -1.70 -3.45
N LEU A 41 8.67 -1.31 -4.71
CA LEU A 41 9.91 -1.53 -5.47
C LEU A 41 11.04 -0.64 -4.96
N TRP A 42 10.75 0.60 -4.57
CA TRP A 42 11.75 1.50 -4.00
C TRP A 42 12.29 0.99 -2.66
N PHE A 43 11.44 0.32 -1.87
CA PHE A 43 11.78 -0.27 -0.58
C PHE A 43 11.79 -1.80 -0.63
N GLU A 44 12.29 -2.36 -1.73
CA GLU A 44 12.36 -3.80 -1.96
C GLU A 44 13.15 -4.54 -0.87
N ASP A 45 14.15 -3.89 -0.28
CA ASP A 45 14.94 -4.45 0.83
C ASP A 45 14.09 -4.79 2.05
N ALA A 46 13.01 -4.06 2.29
CA ALA A 46 12.07 -4.35 3.36
C ALA A 46 11.27 -5.63 3.10
N ILE A 47 11.00 -5.98 1.84
CA ILE A 47 10.25 -7.18 1.45
C ILE A 47 11.03 -8.44 1.84
N LEU A 48 12.36 -8.41 1.78
CA LEU A 48 13.21 -9.55 2.18
C LEU A 48 13.09 -9.91 3.66
N THR A 49 12.50 -9.03 4.47
CA THR A 49 12.28 -9.25 5.91
C THR A 49 10.87 -9.70 6.27
N THR A 50 10.00 -9.93 5.29
CA THR A 50 8.63 -10.41 5.53
C THR A 50 8.59 -11.88 5.90
N ASN A 51 7.51 -12.31 6.53
CA ASN A 51 7.31 -13.70 6.94
C ASN A 51 7.26 -14.64 5.72
N ASP A 52 6.66 -14.19 4.61
CA ASP A 52 6.56 -14.93 3.35
C ASP A 52 7.94 -15.35 2.80
N ILE A 53 8.99 -14.53 3.04
CA ILE A 53 10.36 -14.81 2.60
C ILE A 53 11.18 -15.52 3.68
N THR A 54 11.03 -15.12 4.94
CA THR A 54 11.93 -15.55 6.02
C THR A 54 11.48 -16.80 6.76
N THR A 55 10.17 -17.06 6.80
CA THR A 55 9.59 -18.13 7.62
C THR A 55 8.76 -19.13 6.83
N GLU A 56 8.11 -18.69 5.75
CA GLU A 56 7.21 -19.55 4.97
C GLU A 56 7.97 -20.27 3.85
N GLY A 57 7.62 -21.55 3.62
CA GLY A 57 8.15 -22.32 2.50
C GLY A 57 7.36 -22.02 1.22
N PHE A 58 8.05 -21.92 0.08
CA PHE A 58 7.39 -21.73 -1.20
C PHE A 58 6.55 -22.96 -1.58
N GLY A 59 5.28 -22.73 -1.92
CA GLY A 59 4.34 -23.79 -2.25
C GLY A 59 3.14 -23.25 -3.03
N PHE A 60 2.12 -24.10 -3.24
CA PHE A 60 0.97 -23.74 -4.06
C PHE A 60 0.23 -22.50 -3.55
N MET A 61 0.07 -22.34 -2.23
CA MET A 61 -0.61 -21.17 -1.64
C MET A 61 0.06 -19.85 -2.04
N LEU A 62 1.38 -19.74 -1.87
CA LEU A 62 2.13 -18.54 -2.25
C LEU A 62 2.13 -18.33 -3.77
N ALA A 63 2.39 -19.39 -4.55
CA ALA A 63 2.39 -19.31 -6.01
C ALA A 63 1.02 -18.85 -6.57
N PHE A 64 -0.09 -19.39 -6.06
CA PHE A 64 -1.44 -18.99 -6.45
C PHE A 64 -1.76 -17.57 -5.97
N GLY A 65 -1.37 -17.24 -4.74
CA GLY A 65 -1.48 -15.91 -4.15
C GLY A 65 -0.88 -14.84 -5.06
N ASP A 66 0.38 -15.04 -5.44
CA ASP A 66 1.16 -14.07 -6.22
C ASP A 66 0.71 -13.96 -7.68
N LEU A 67 0.40 -15.10 -8.31
CA LEU A 67 0.16 -15.17 -9.76
C LEU A 67 -1.30 -14.98 -10.16
N ALA A 68 -2.25 -15.38 -9.30
CA ALA A 68 -3.68 -15.35 -9.61
C ALA A 68 -4.44 -14.45 -8.65
N TRP A 69 -4.38 -14.71 -7.35
CA TRP A 69 -5.21 -13.98 -6.38
C TRP A 69 -4.94 -12.47 -6.42
N VAL A 70 -3.70 -12.03 -6.20
CA VAL A 70 -3.34 -10.61 -6.18
C VAL A 70 -3.72 -9.88 -7.48
N PRO A 71 -3.30 -10.30 -8.68
CA PRO A 71 -3.59 -9.53 -9.90
C PRO A 71 -5.07 -9.51 -10.29
N PHE A 72 -5.85 -10.56 -10.01
CA PHE A 72 -7.26 -10.60 -10.45
C PHE A 72 -8.23 -10.03 -9.41
N THR A 73 -7.91 -10.07 -8.12
CA THR A 73 -8.76 -9.48 -7.07
C THR A 73 -8.47 -8.00 -6.86
N TYR A 74 -7.21 -7.57 -6.94
CA TYR A 74 -6.85 -6.15 -6.69
C TYR A 74 -7.19 -5.24 -7.88
N THR A 75 -7.62 -5.79 -9.02
CA THR A 75 -8.08 -5.02 -10.19
C THR A 75 -9.60 -5.00 -10.29
N LEU A 76 -10.33 -5.54 -9.29
CA LEU A 76 -11.80 -5.58 -9.30
C LEU A 76 -12.42 -4.19 -9.34
N GLN A 77 -11.80 -3.22 -8.66
CA GLN A 77 -12.26 -1.82 -8.66
C GLN A 77 -12.21 -1.24 -10.08
N GLY A 78 -11.08 -1.42 -10.77
CA GLY A 78 -10.93 -0.99 -12.15
C GLY A 78 -11.91 -1.70 -13.08
N ARG A 79 -12.15 -3.01 -12.87
CA ARG A 79 -13.11 -3.78 -13.67
C ARG A 79 -14.55 -3.29 -13.46
N TYR A 80 -14.93 -3.06 -12.21
CA TYR A 80 -16.26 -2.58 -11.85
C TYR A 80 -16.56 -1.22 -12.50
N LEU A 81 -15.61 -0.29 -12.46
CA LEU A 81 -15.73 1.05 -13.06
C LEU A 81 -15.79 1.04 -14.59
N VAL A 82 -15.19 0.05 -15.25
CA VAL A 82 -15.35 -0.14 -16.70
C VAL A 82 -16.78 -0.58 -17.03
N ASP A 83 -17.33 -1.48 -16.22
CA ASP A 83 -18.67 -2.05 -16.46
C ASP A 83 -19.80 -1.10 -16.00
N HIS A 84 -19.50 -0.09 -15.16
CA HIS A 84 -20.45 0.92 -14.64
C HIS A 84 -19.96 2.36 -14.91
N PRO A 85 -19.89 2.80 -16.18
CA PRO A 85 -19.35 4.10 -16.56
C PRO A 85 -20.16 5.29 -16.05
N GLU A 86 -21.41 5.08 -15.63
CA GLU A 86 -22.26 6.10 -15.01
C GLU A 86 -21.79 6.53 -13.61
N HIS A 87 -20.96 5.71 -12.95
CA HIS A 87 -20.37 6.00 -11.65
C HIS A 87 -19.01 6.69 -11.84
N ASP A 88 -19.01 8.00 -12.13
CA ASP A 88 -17.78 8.80 -12.07
C ASP A 88 -17.77 9.76 -10.88
N LEU A 89 -16.57 10.06 -10.41
CA LEU A 89 -16.37 10.91 -9.25
C LEU A 89 -16.50 12.38 -9.62
N THR A 90 -17.21 13.13 -8.78
CA THR A 90 -17.07 14.60 -8.81
C THR A 90 -15.68 15.01 -8.35
N ASN A 91 -15.19 16.18 -8.82
CA ASN A 91 -13.88 16.71 -8.43
C ASN A 91 -13.69 16.79 -6.91
N VAL A 92 -14.76 17.08 -6.16
CA VAL A 92 -14.72 17.16 -4.70
C VAL A 92 -14.53 15.77 -4.07
N GLN A 93 -15.29 14.77 -4.53
CA GLN A 93 -15.14 13.39 -4.05
C GLN A 93 -13.75 12.84 -4.39
N ALA A 94 -13.27 13.08 -5.62
CA ALA A 94 -11.93 12.69 -6.03
C ALA A 94 -10.86 13.34 -5.14
N ALA A 95 -10.97 14.64 -4.84
CA ALA A 95 -10.04 15.33 -3.95
C ALA A 95 -10.04 14.74 -2.53
N LEU A 96 -11.20 14.45 -1.96
CA LEU A 96 -11.31 13.84 -0.63
C LEU A 96 -10.68 12.44 -0.59
N ILE A 97 -10.91 11.63 -1.62
CA ILE A 97 -10.34 10.28 -1.74
C ILE A 97 -8.83 10.34 -1.89
N VAL A 98 -8.31 11.27 -2.70
CA VAL A 98 -6.86 11.51 -2.83
C VAL A 98 -6.25 11.90 -1.49
N LEU A 99 -6.87 12.84 -0.76
CA LEU A 99 -6.40 13.23 0.57
C LEU A 99 -6.39 12.06 1.55
N LEU A 100 -7.43 11.22 1.53
CA LEU A 100 -7.49 10.01 2.35
C LEU A 100 -6.36 9.03 1.99
N ASN A 101 -6.12 8.80 0.70
CA ASN A 101 -5.04 7.94 0.24
C ASN A 101 -3.66 8.47 0.68
N LEU A 102 -3.42 9.78 0.52
CA LEU A 102 -2.18 10.43 0.93
C LEU A 102 -1.97 10.37 2.45
N LEU A 103 -3.03 10.52 3.24
CA LEU A 103 -2.97 10.37 4.70
C LEU A 103 -2.56 8.94 5.07
N GLY A 104 -3.21 7.93 4.48
CA GLY A 104 -2.87 6.52 4.69
C GLY A 104 -1.44 6.21 4.29
N PHE A 105 -1.02 6.70 3.12
CA PHE A 105 0.34 6.55 2.61
C PHE A 105 1.37 7.21 3.55
N TRP A 106 1.10 8.42 4.03
CA TRP A 106 1.98 9.11 4.96
C TRP A 106 2.15 8.33 6.27
N ILE A 107 1.05 7.85 6.88
CA ILE A 107 1.11 7.04 8.11
C ILE A 107 1.89 5.74 7.87
N PHE A 108 1.59 5.04 6.77
CA PHE A 108 2.26 3.79 6.39
C PHE A 108 3.77 4.00 6.21
N ARG A 109 4.17 5.03 5.46
CA ARG A 109 5.57 5.32 5.15
C ARG A 109 6.32 5.86 6.35
N ALA A 110 5.74 6.80 7.09
CA ALA A 110 6.40 7.42 8.23
C ALA A 110 6.68 6.38 9.33
N SER A 111 5.69 5.53 9.64
CA SER A 111 5.85 4.48 10.65
C SER A 111 6.83 3.38 10.23
N ASN A 112 6.82 2.94 8.96
CA ASN A 112 7.81 1.98 8.45
C ASN A 112 9.22 2.57 8.40
N SER A 113 9.37 3.83 7.96
CA SER A 113 10.67 4.50 7.92
C SER A 113 11.25 4.65 9.32
N GLN A 114 10.43 4.98 10.32
CA GLN A 114 10.84 5.03 11.72
C GLN A 114 11.35 3.67 12.22
N LYS A 115 10.59 2.59 11.96
CA LYS A 115 10.99 1.22 12.31
C LYS A 115 12.28 0.80 11.61
N ASN A 116 12.40 1.09 10.31
CA ASN A 116 13.56 0.69 9.52
C ASN A 116 14.82 1.45 9.95
N ALA A 117 14.72 2.75 10.21
CA ALA A 117 15.83 3.54 10.74
C ALA A 117 16.29 2.99 12.11
N PHE A 118 15.34 2.70 13.01
CA PHE A 118 15.65 2.14 14.32
C PHE A 118 16.32 0.77 14.25
N ARG A 119 15.85 -0.12 13.36
CA ARG A 119 16.46 -1.44 13.17
C ARG A 119 17.86 -1.38 12.54
N ARG A 120 18.13 -0.39 11.69
CA ARG A 120 19.44 -0.21 11.05
C ARG A 120 20.46 0.40 12.00
N ASN A 121 20.07 1.44 12.74
CA ASN A 121 20.93 2.09 13.73
C ASN A 121 20.11 2.63 14.91
N PRO A 122 19.99 1.86 16.01
CA PRO A 122 19.27 2.31 17.21
C PRO A 122 19.87 3.56 17.87
N TYR A 123 21.14 3.87 17.60
CA TYR A 123 21.87 5.00 18.18
C TYR A 123 21.91 6.25 17.28
N ASP A 124 21.12 6.26 16.20
CA ASP A 124 21.05 7.42 15.30
C ASP A 124 20.59 8.67 16.08
N PRO A 125 21.30 9.82 15.99
CA PRO A 125 20.89 11.09 16.59
C PRO A 125 19.43 11.48 16.31
N LYS A 126 18.89 11.13 15.13
CA LYS A 126 17.51 11.42 14.75
C LYS A 126 16.47 10.62 15.55
N LEU A 127 16.89 9.55 16.21
CA LEU A 127 16.04 8.64 16.98
C LEU A 127 16.26 8.78 18.49
N GLN A 128 17.15 9.67 18.94
CA GLN A 128 17.46 9.86 20.37
C GLN A 128 16.26 10.29 21.22
N GLY A 129 15.26 10.95 20.62
CA GLY A 129 14.01 11.28 21.29
C GLY A 129 13.01 10.12 21.38
N LEU A 130 13.37 8.92 20.92
CA LEU A 130 12.49 7.77 20.93
C LEU A 130 12.79 6.82 22.08
N GLU A 131 11.76 6.44 22.83
CA GLU A 131 11.85 5.47 23.89
C GLU A 131 11.78 4.06 23.32
N SER A 132 12.63 3.18 23.86
CA SER A 132 12.64 1.77 23.49
C SER A 132 12.81 0.87 24.70
N ILE A 133 12.20 -0.31 24.65
CA ILE A 133 12.29 -1.34 25.68
C ILE A 133 13.20 -2.46 25.16
N PRO A 134 14.27 -2.82 25.88
CA PRO A 134 15.09 -3.98 25.50
C PRO A 134 14.29 -5.27 25.67
N THR A 135 14.46 -6.22 24.75
CA THR A 135 13.85 -7.55 24.87
C THR A 135 14.86 -8.58 25.34
N ASN A 136 14.37 -9.76 25.76
CA ASN A 136 15.22 -10.90 26.13
C ASN A 136 16.00 -11.50 24.93
N VAL A 137 15.75 -11.01 23.72
CA VAL A 137 16.48 -11.41 22.52
C VAL A 137 17.61 -10.41 22.26
N THR A 138 18.83 -10.92 22.19
CA THR A 138 20.04 -10.12 21.95
C THR A 138 19.87 -9.21 20.73
N ASN A 139 20.22 -7.93 20.87
CA ASN A 139 20.12 -6.89 19.84
C ASN A 139 18.70 -6.65 19.29
N LYS A 140 17.64 -7.02 20.02
CA LYS A 140 16.27 -6.62 19.70
C LYS A 140 15.68 -5.74 20.80
N SER A 141 15.32 -4.53 20.41
CA SER A 141 14.58 -3.58 21.23
C SER A 141 13.25 -3.24 20.55
N LEU A 142 12.23 -2.93 21.36
CA LEU A 142 10.91 -2.54 20.90
C LEU A 142 10.77 -1.04 21.03
N LEU A 143 10.38 -0.38 19.96
CA LEU A 143 10.07 1.05 19.96
C LEU A 143 8.72 1.25 20.66
N VAL A 144 8.67 2.14 21.66
CA VAL A 144 7.46 2.43 22.44
C VAL A 144 7.04 3.89 22.40
N SER A 145 7.68 4.69 21.55
CA SER A 145 7.29 6.08 21.30
C SER A 145 7.16 6.40 19.80
N GLY A 146 6.73 7.62 19.47
CA GLY A 146 6.36 8.00 18.11
C GLY A 146 5.14 7.23 17.60
N TRP A 147 5.17 6.77 16.35
CA TRP A 147 4.06 6.01 15.76
C TRP A 147 3.75 4.71 16.50
N TRP A 148 4.81 4.06 17.00
CA TRP A 148 4.76 2.75 17.66
C TRP A 148 4.37 2.85 19.15
N GLY A 149 4.37 4.06 19.71
CA GLY A 149 3.80 4.33 21.04
C GLY A 149 2.30 4.65 21.02
N LEU A 150 1.79 5.18 19.90
CA LEU A 150 0.36 5.47 19.73
C LEU A 150 -0.46 4.18 19.59
N VAL A 151 0.00 3.30 18.70
CA VAL A 151 -0.62 2.00 18.43
C VAL A 151 0.44 0.96 18.11
N ARG A 152 0.12 -0.32 18.31
CA ARG A 152 1.07 -1.43 18.09
C ARG A 152 1.42 -1.65 16.61
N HIS A 153 0.51 -1.32 15.70
CA HIS A 153 0.67 -1.52 14.24
C HIS A 153 0.20 -0.29 13.46
N PRO A 154 0.89 0.86 13.56
CA PRO A 154 0.51 2.09 12.85
C PRO A 154 0.59 1.93 11.33
N ASN A 155 1.54 1.12 10.85
CA ASN A 155 1.69 0.80 9.44
C ASN A 155 0.45 0.06 8.88
N TYR A 156 -0.13 -0.87 9.64
CA TYR A 156 -1.34 -1.58 9.20
C TYR A 156 -2.56 -0.66 9.13
N LEU A 157 -2.62 0.34 10.02
CA LEU A 157 -3.65 1.37 9.93
C LEU A 157 -3.49 2.19 8.64
N GLY A 158 -2.26 2.58 8.30
CA GLY A 158 -1.97 3.26 7.03
C GLY A 158 -2.37 2.43 5.81
N ASP A 159 -2.02 1.14 5.80
CA ASP A 159 -2.43 0.21 4.74
C ASP A 159 -3.95 0.08 4.61
N LEU A 160 -4.66 -0.01 5.73
CA LEU A 160 -6.12 -0.11 5.73
C LEU A 160 -6.78 1.16 5.17
N ILE A 161 -6.27 2.33 5.53
CA ILE A 161 -6.76 3.61 5.01
C ILE A 161 -6.52 3.69 3.49
N MET A 162 -5.35 3.27 3.02
CA MET A 162 -5.08 3.20 1.57
C MET A 162 -6.02 2.23 0.87
N ALA A 163 -6.22 1.03 1.42
CA ALA A 163 -7.12 0.03 0.86
C ALA A 163 -8.57 0.54 0.76
N LEU A 164 -9.04 1.25 1.80
CA LEU A 164 -10.35 1.90 1.78
C LEU A 164 -10.43 2.95 0.66
N ALA A 165 -9.42 3.80 0.54
CA ALA A 165 -9.36 4.82 -0.51
C ALA A 165 -9.33 4.23 -1.93
N TRP A 166 -8.86 3.00 -2.12
CA TRP A 166 -8.93 2.31 -3.42
C TRP A 166 -10.33 1.80 -3.76
N CYS A 167 -11.16 1.52 -2.76
CA CYS A 167 -12.51 0.98 -2.94
C CYS A 167 -13.58 2.07 -3.00
N LEU A 168 -13.39 3.23 -2.36
CA LEU A 168 -14.34 4.35 -2.36
C LEU A 168 -14.70 4.93 -3.75
N PRO A 169 -13.86 4.84 -4.80
CA PRO A 169 -14.26 5.24 -6.15
C PRO A 169 -15.37 4.39 -6.77
N CYS A 170 -15.61 3.18 -6.26
CA CYS A 170 -16.62 2.24 -6.77
C CYS A 170 -17.99 2.44 -6.13
#